data_AF-A0AAU5X0S7-F1
#
_entry.id   AF-A0AAU5X0S7-F1
#
_cell.length_a   1.000
_cell.length_b   1.000
_cell.length_c   1.000
_cell.angle_alpha   90.00
_cell.angle_beta   90.00
_cell.angle_gamma   90.00
#
_symmetry.space_group_name_H-M   'P 1'
#
loop_
_entity.id
_entity.type
_entity.pdbx_description
1 polymer ?
#
loop_
_entity_poly.entity_id
_entity_poly.type
_entity_poly.pdbx_seq_one_letter_code
_entity_poly.pdbx_strand_id
1 'polypeptide(L)'
;MSVAAFAPHLQDTVDRFARSLTVPSALLEIHPRRKGHPGKYAALAPAITVGVVSAFEGFAEDFLAMVLYLQGQSFAQVTKKADLTNPSLVDFKNVIIRDFPSVKSKLGVDFEETLWRPPAVGAKSWWKAEPIGWEKLLEESQAWIQVRHCLSHGLTSGWSTERWPGPATKGGNKSEVPWAKEVLRPMRGGKHSLVIHGAISCARIYRAGAVHLADLVAEEIGQKLSWNKVPEFPLGPEPKK
;
A
#
# COMPACT_ATOMS: atom_id res chain seq x y z
N MET A 1 -12.81 -39.31 18.62
CA MET A 1 -12.35 -38.79 17.33
C MET A 1 -11.98 -37.33 17.53
N SER A 2 -10.69 -37.02 17.55
CA SER A 2 -10.22 -35.63 17.62
C SER A 2 -10.58 -34.96 16.31
N VAL A 3 -11.48 -33.97 16.35
CA VAL A 3 -11.64 -33.05 15.23
C VAL A 3 -10.29 -32.35 15.12
N ALA A 4 -9.53 -32.62 14.06
CA ALA A 4 -8.34 -31.84 13.76
C ALA A 4 -8.81 -30.39 13.67
N ALA A 5 -8.59 -29.62 14.73
CA ALA A 5 -8.78 -28.19 14.73
C ALA A 5 -7.94 -27.68 13.55
N PHE A 6 -8.59 -27.04 12.59
CA PHE A 6 -7.94 -26.52 11.39
C PHE A 6 -6.75 -25.68 11.86
N ALA A 7 -5.53 -26.20 11.71
CA ALA A 7 -4.34 -25.49 12.15
C ALA A 7 -4.21 -24.26 11.24
N PRO A 8 -4.37 -23.04 11.78
CA PRO A 8 -4.41 -21.86 10.94
C PRO A 8 -3.04 -21.68 10.25
N HIS A 9 -3.05 -21.34 8.96
CA HIS A 9 -1.83 -21.26 8.16
C HIS A 9 -1.52 -19.80 7.84
N LEU A 10 -0.23 -19.42 7.85
CA LEU A 10 0.17 -18.04 7.56
C LEU A 10 -0.32 -17.58 6.17
N GLN A 11 -0.32 -18.50 5.19
CA GLN A 11 -0.89 -18.30 3.84
C GLN A 11 -2.34 -17.80 3.84
N ASP A 12 -3.16 -18.13 4.85
CA ASP A 12 -4.56 -17.70 4.89
C ASP A 12 -4.68 -16.16 4.94
N THR A 13 -3.70 -15.49 5.54
CA THR A 13 -3.63 -14.02 5.61
C THR A 13 -3.33 -13.40 4.24
N VAL A 14 -2.43 -14.03 3.46
CA VAL A 14 -2.10 -13.63 2.08
C VAL A 14 -3.30 -13.87 1.16
N ASP A 15 -4.00 -15.00 1.32
CA ASP A 15 -5.20 -15.32 0.55
C ASP A 15 -6.35 -14.32 0.84
N ARG A 16 -6.50 -13.86 2.09
CA ARG A 16 -7.44 -12.78 2.45
C ARG A 16 -7.03 -11.44 1.86
N PHE A 17 -5.74 -11.09 1.89
CA PHE A 17 -5.23 -9.88 1.26
C PHE A 17 -5.48 -9.87 -0.26
N ALA A 18 -5.20 -11.00 -0.95
CA ALA A 18 -5.51 -11.19 -2.35
C ALA A 18 -6.99 -10.94 -2.66
N ARG A 19 -7.89 -11.49 -1.82
CA ARG A 19 -9.34 -11.29 -1.94
C ARG A 19 -9.72 -9.82 -1.76
N SER A 20 -9.16 -9.13 -0.76
CA SER A 20 -9.41 -7.69 -0.53
C SER A 20 -8.97 -6.82 -1.70
N LEU A 21 -7.91 -7.21 -2.44
CA LEU A 21 -7.42 -6.52 -3.62
C LEU A 21 -8.20 -6.81 -4.91
N THR A 22 -9.15 -7.74 -4.89
CA THR A 22 -9.96 -8.10 -6.07
C THR A 22 -10.75 -6.89 -6.61
N VAL A 23 -11.40 -6.12 -5.72
CA VAL A 23 -12.19 -4.95 -6.14
C VAL A 23 -11.29 -3.82 -6.67
N PRO A 24 -10.21 -3.40 -5.99
CA PRO A 24 -9.26 -2.45 -6.57
C PRO A 24 -8.70 -2.87 -7.93
N SER A 25 -8.39 -4.15 -8.12
CA SER A 25 -7.91 -4.66 -9.41
C SER A 25 -8.99 -4.55 -10.50
N ALA A 26 -10.22 -4.97 -10.22
CA ALA A 26 -11.33 -4.87 -11.16
C ALA A 26 -11.66 -3.42 -11.53
N LEU A 27 -11.60 -2.49 -10.56
CA LEU A 27 -11.78 -1.05 -10.83
C LEU A 27 -10.72 -0.51 -11.80
N LEU A 28 -9.48 -1.00 -11.69
CA LEU A 28 -8.40 -0.62 -12.60
C LEU A 28 -8.65 -1.12 -14.04
N GLU A 29 -9.24 -2.31 -14.20
CA GLU A 29 -9.60 -2.88 -15.51
C GLU A 29 -10.73 -2.11 -16.20
N ILE A 30 -11.64 -1.49 -15.44
CA ILE A 30 -12.73 -0.66 -15.97
C ILE A 30 -12.21 0.67 -16.54
N HIS A 31 -11.04 1.15 -16.09
CA HIS A 31 -10.51 2.43 -16.55
C HIS A 31 -10.07 2.35 -18.03
N PRO A 32 -10.54 3.25 -18.92
CA PRO A 32 -10.27 3.13 -20.36
C PRO A 32 -8.80 3.38 -20.74
N ARG A 33 -7.99 3.93 -19.81
CA ARG A 33 -6.56 4.25 -19.96
C ARG A 33 -6.22 5.08 -21.21
N ARG A 34 -7.20 5.79 -21.77
CA ARG A 34 -7.02 6.67 -22.93
C ARG A 34 -6.37 7.98 -22.52
N LYS A 35 -5.62 8.58 -23.44
CA LYS A 35 -5.08 9.94 -23.28
C LYS A 35 -6.25 10.94 -23.21
N GLY A 36 -6.15 11.93 -22.33
CA GLY A 36 -7.15 13.00 -22.19
C GLY A 36 -7.86 13.00 -20.85
N HIS A 37 -8.99 13.70 -20.78
CA HIS A 37 -9.77 13.86 -19.56
C HIS A 37 -10.50 12.55 -19.20
N PRO A 38 -10.38 12.04 -17.96
CA PRO A 38 -10.96 10.75 -17.57
C PRO A 38 -12.49 10.79 -17.45
N GLY A 39 -13.10 11.98 -17.35
CA GLY A 39 -14.55 12.12 -17.21
C GLY A 39 -15.04 11.40 -15.95
N LYS A 40 -16.08 10.56 -16.08
CA LYS A 40 -16.60 9.77 -14.95
C LYS A 40 -15.61 8.75 -14.40
N TYR A 41 -14.60 8.34 -15.19
CA TYR A 41 -13.59 7.38 -14.76
C TYR A 41 -12.59 7.97 -13.76
N ALA A 42 -12.65 9.29 -13.51
CA ALA A 42 -11.86 9.94 -12.46
C ALA A 42 -12.14 9.36 -11.07
N ALA A 43 -13.36 8.84 -10.83
CA ALA A 43 -13.74 8.16 -9.58
C ALA A 43 -12.88 6.95 -9.24
N LEU A 44 -12.30 6.29 -10.25
CA LEU A 44 -11.62 5.02 -10.06
C LEU A 44 -10.33 5.20 -9.26
N ALA A 45 -9.60 6.31 -9.47
CA ALA A 45 -8.34 6.56 -8.77
C ALA A 45 -8.51 6.65 -7.24
N PRO A 46 -9.38 7.51 -6.66
CA PRO A 46 -9.61 7.53 -5.22
C PRO A 46 -10.19 6.21 -4.69
N ALA A 47 -11.09 5.55 -5.42
CA ALA A 47 -11.67 4.26 -4.98
C ALA A 47 -10.61 3.15 -4.89
N ILE A 48 -9.72 3.05 -5.88
CA ILE A 48 -8.59 2.11 -5.87
C ILE A 48 -7.64 2.43 -4.72
N THR A 49 -7.24 3.69 -4.54
CA THR A 49 -6.31 4.10 -3.47
C THR A 49 -6.87 3.74 -2.10
N VAL A 50 -8.13 4.08 -1.79
CA VAL A 50 -8.74 3.73 -0.50
C VAL A 50 -8.83 2.22 -0.33
N GLY A 51 -9.28 1.50 -1.35
CA GLY A 51 -9.42 0.04 -1.28
C GLY A 51 -8.09 -0.69 -1.07
N VAL A 52 -7.01 -0.26 -1.73
CA VAL A 52 -5.66 -0.82 -1.55
C VAL A 52 -5.13 -0.56 -0.15
N VAL A 53 -5.19 0.70 0.31
CA VAL A 53 -4.65 1.07 1.63
C VAL A 53 -5.40 0.31 2.72
N SER A 54 -6.73 0.23 2.64
CA SER A 54 -7.51 -0.54 3.62
C SER A 54 -7.31 -2.06 3.53
N ALA A 55 -7.06 -2.60 2.33
CA ALA A 55 -6.66 -4.00 2.19
C ALA A 55 -5.33 -4.27 2.91
N PHE A 56 -4.36 -3.36 2.80
CA PHE A 56 -3.08 -3.46 3.50
C PHE A 56 -3.24 -3.31 5.02
N GLU A 57 -4.03 -2.33 5.49
CA GLU A 57 -4.31 -2.14 6.92
C GLU A 57 -4.80 -3.45 7.56
N GLY A 58 -5.79 -4.10 6.95
CA GLY A 58 -6.30 -5.39 7.43
C GLY A 58 -5.29 -6.54 7.30
N PHE A 59 -4.48 -6.55 6.23
CA PHE A 59 -3.42 -7.55 6.06
C PHE A 59 -2.35 -7.45 7.16
N ALA A 60 -1.86 -6.25 7.47
CA ALA A 60 -0.80 -6.06 8.45
C ALA A 60 -1.22 -6.56 9.85
N GLU A 61 -2.45 -6.26 10.27
CA GLU A 61 -3.00 -6.70 11.56
C GLU A 61 -3.21 -8.23 11.58
N ASP A 62 -3.84 -8.79 10.55
CA ASP A 62 -4.13 -10.22 10.44
C ASP A 62 -2.85 -11.07 10.31
N PHE A 63 -1.89 -10.62 9.50
CA PHE A 63 -0.59 -11.27 9.34
C PHE A 63 0.17 -11.30 10.67
N LEU A 64 0.29 -10.17 11.34
CA LEU A 64 0.99 -10.08 12.62
C LEU A 64 0.30 -10.93 13.70
N ALA A 65 -1.03 -10.91 13.75
CA ALA A 65 -1.78 -11.74 14.67
C ALA A 65 -1.53 -13.23 14.44
N MET A 66 -1.52 -13.66 13.17
CA MET A 66 -1.26 -15.05 12.80
C MET A 66 0.18 -15.48 13.14
N VAL A 67 1.17 -14.64 12.83
CA VAL A 67 2.57 -14.90 13.17
C VAL A 67 2.75 -15.07 14.68
N LEU A 68 2.22 -14.15 15.48
CA LEU A 68 2.31 -14.21 16.94
C LEU A 68 1.61 -15.45 17.50
N TYR A 69 0.46 -15.82 16.93
CA TYR A 69 -0.24 -17.05 17.29
C TYR A 69 0.60 -18.30 17.00
N LEU A 70 1.22 -18.38 15.81
CA LEU A 70 2.08 -19.50 15.43
C LEU A 70 3.35 -19.60 16.30
N GLN A 71 3.80 -18.49 16.87
CA GLN A 71 4.87 -18.46 17.87
C GLN A 71 4.40 -18.82 19.29
N GLY A 72 3.13 -19.21 19.47
CA GLY A 72 2.57 -19.63 20.76
C GLY A 72 2.20 -18.47 21.70
N GLN A 73 2.08 -17.24 21.20
CA GLN A 73 1.57 -16.14 22.00
C GLN A 73 0.09 -16.36 22.31
N SER A 74 -0.32 -16.03 23.54
CA SER A 74 -1.72 -16.05 23.95
C SER A 74 -2.54 -14.99 23.21
N PHE A 75 -3.86 -15.18 23.10
CA PHE A 75 -4.76 -14.20 22.48
C PHE A 75 -4.64 -12.80 23.10
N ALA A 76 -4.46 -12.71 24.43
CA ALA A 76 -4.26 -11.42 25.10
C ALA A 76 -2.97 -10.71 24.65
N GLN A 77 -1.89 -11.46 24.44
CA GLN A 77 -0.63 -10.93 23.91
C GLN A 77 -0.76 -10.51 22.45
N VAL A 78 -1.48 -11.30 21.64
CA VAL A 78 -1.76 -11.00 20.23
C VAL A 78 -2.53 -9.68 20.12
N THR A 79 -3.67 -9.54 20.81
CA THR A 79 -4.47 -8.31 20.76
C THR A 79 -3.67 -7.08 21.16
N LYS A 80 -2.79 -7.19 22.16
CA LYS A 80 -1.94 -6.08 22.61
C LYS A 80 -0.87 -5.67 21.58
N LYS A 81 -0.37 -6.62 20.79
CA LYS A 81 0.76 -6.40 19.87
C LYS A 81 0.34 -6.13 18.43
N ALA A 82 -0.83 -6.62 18.01
CA ALA A 82 -1.32 -6.55 16.63
C ALA A 82 -2.34 -5.42 16.36
N ASP A 83 -2.73 -4.65 17.36
CA ASP A 83 -3.52 -3.43 17.16
C ASP A 83 -2.62 -2.29 16.64
N LEU A 84 -2.66 -2.06 15.33
CA LEU A 84 -1.82 -1.07 14.66
C LEU A 84 -2.57 0.20 14.23
N THR A 85 -3.90 0.25 14.39
CA THR A 85 -4.78 1.39 14.10
C THR A 85 -4.41 2.18 12.82
N ASN A 86 -4.83 1.69 11.65
CA ASN A 86 -4.51 2.25 10.31
C ASN A 86 -2.99 2.29 10.00
N PRO A 87 -2.28 1.15 10.04
CA PRO A 87 -0.83 1.11 9.84
C PRO A 87 -0.40 1.54 8.44
N SER A 88 0.68 2.32 8.39
CA SER A 88 1.53 2.43 7.20
C SER A 88 2.49 1.25 7.08
N LEU A 89 3.20 1.13 5.95
CA LEU A 89 4.31 0.18 5.82
C LEU A 89 5.45 0.46 6.80
N VAL A 90 5.66 1.73 7.19
CA VAL A 90 6.64 2.08 8.22
C VAL A 90 6.23 1.52 9.58
N ASP A 91 4.95 1.63 9.93
CA ASP A 91 4.43 1.08 11.20
C ASP A 91 4.57 -0.43 11.23
N PHE A 92 4.18 -1.11 10.14
CA PHE A 92 4.30 -2.55 10.00
C PHE A 92 5.77 -3.02 10.09
N LYS A 93 6.67 -2.34 9.35
CA LYS A 93 8.12 -2.57 9.44
C LYS A 93 8.64 -2.42 10.88
N ASN A 94 8.27 -1.34 11.56
CA ASN A 94 8.76 -1.06 12.91
C ASN A 94 8.34 -2.15 13.91
N VAL A 95 7.11 -2.66 13.77
CA VAL A 95 6.63 -3.78 14.59
C VAL A 95 7.35 -5.08 14.23
N ILE A 96 7.57 -5.36 12.95
CA ILE A 96 8.36 -6.52 12.53
C ILE A 96 9.78 -6.46 13.10
N ILE A 97 10.49 -5.33 13.02
CA ILE A 97 11.85 -5.20 13.58
C ILE A 97 11.85 -5.43 15.09
N ARG A 98 10.82 -4.93 15.79
CA ARG A 98 10.69 -5.10 17.24
C ARG A 98 10.53 -6.58 17.62
N ASP A 99 9.65 -7.29 16.91
CA ASP A 99 9.29 -8.67 17.25
C ASP A 99 10.21 -9.71 16.58
N PHE A 100 10.91 -9.34 15.50
CA PHE A 100 11.87 -10.13 14.72
C PHE A 100 13.15 -9.33 14.42
N PRO A 101 14.03 -9.09 15.42
CA PRO A 101 15.20 -8.22 15.22
C PRO A 101 16.20 -8.72 14.16
N SER A 102 16.26 -10.04 13.92
CA SER A 102 17.09 -10.68 12.88
C SER A 102 16.74 -10.21 11.46
N VAL A 103 15.48 -9.80 11.22
CA VAL A 103 15.02 -9.30 9.92
C VAL A 103 15.68 -7.97 9.54
N LYS A 104 16.15 -7.19 10.53
CA LYS A 104 16.63 -5.83 10.32
C LYS A 104 17.74 -5.72 9.27
N SER A 105 18.67 -6.67 9.22
CA SER A 105 19.79 -6.66 8.26
C SER A 105 19.36 -7.06 6.84
N LYS A 106 18.18 -7.69 6.68
CA LYS A 106 17.63 -8.15 5.39
C LYS A 106 16.64 -7.13 4.80
N LEU A 107 16.26 -6.09 5.53
CA LEU A 107 15.31 -5.08 5.05
C LEU A 107 15.87 -4.30 3.86
N GLY A 108 15.08 -4.23 2.78
CA GLY A 108 15.45 -3.54 1.55
C GLY A 108 16.61 -4.15 0.76
N VAL A 109 17.18 -5.28 1.20
CA VAL A 109 18.23 -5.97 0.43
C VAL A 109 17.64 -6.48 -0.87
N ASP A 110 18.31 -6.17 -1.99
CA ASP A 110 17.88 -6.49 -3.36
C ASP A 110 16.45 -6.05 -3.70
N PHE A 111 15.94 -5.03 -3.00
CA PHE A 111 14.60 -4.49 -3.21
C PHE A 111 14.58 -3.39 -4.26
N GLU A 112 13.78 -3.59 -5.32
CA GLU A 112 13.43 -2.57 -6.29
C GLU A 112 11.96 -2.71 -6.70
N GLU A 113 11.25 -1.59 -6.79
CA GLU A 113 9.88 -1.54 -7.31
C GLU A 113 9.75 -0.42 -8.34
N THR A 114 9.02 -0.65 -9.43
CA THR A 114 8.85 0.35 -10.48
C THR A 114 7.51 1.05 -10.35
N LEU A 115 7.53 2.38 -10.29
CA LEU A 115 6.35 3.22 -10.11
C LEU A 115 6.18 4.25 -11.22
N TRP A 116 4.94 4.72 -11.40
CA TRP A 116 4.67 5.88 -12.23
C TRP A 116 5.10 7.17 -11.55
N ARG A 117 5.87 8.00 -12.26
CA ARG A 117 6.26 9.36 -11.84
C ARG A 117 5.49 10.44 -12.59
N PRO A 118 4.88 11.40 -11.87
CA PRO A 118 4.14 12.47 -12.50
C PRO A 118 5.09 13.41 -13.26
N PRO A 119 4.68 13.89 -14.46
CA PRO A 119 5.44 14.92 -15.14
C PRO A 119 5.40 16.23 -14.35
N ALA A 120 6.47 17.02 -14.44
CA ALA A 120 6.52 18.38 -13.87
C ALA A 120 5.42 19.27 -14.47
N VAL A 121 5.03 20.33 -13.74
CA VAL A 121 4.01 21.27 -14.20
C VAL A 121 4.46 21.92 -15.51
N GLY A 122 3.63 21.79 -16.56
CA GLY A 122 3.92 22.36 -17.88
C GLY A 122 4.88 21.54 -18.75
N ALA A 123 5.39 20.39 -18.26
CA ALA A 123 6.20 19.51 -19.06
C ALA A 123 5.39 18.90 -20.23
N LYS A 124 6.02 18.79 -21.39
CA LYS A 124 5.48 18.07 -22.56
C LYS A 124 5.61 16.55 -22.43
N SER A 125 6.32 16.06 -21.42
CA SER A 125 6.58 14.63 -21.20
C SER A 125 5.36 13.90 -20.62
N TRP A 126 5.27 12.61 -20.93
CA TRP A 126 4.29 11.71 -20.33
C TRP A 126 4.75 11.22 -18.95
N TRP A 127 3.89 10.47 -18.25
CA TRP A 127 4.28 9.69 -17.09
C TRP A 127 5.43 8.75 -17.43
N LYS A 128 6.40 8.63 -16.54
CA LYS A 128 7.55 7.73 -16.70
C LYS A 128 7.53 6.66 -15.62
N ALA A 129 7.85 5.42 -16.01
CA ALA A 129 8.09 4.35 -15.07
C ALA A 129 9.53 4.51 -14.56
N GLU A 130 9.70 4.62 -13.25
CA GLU A 130 11.01 4.78 -12.62
C GLU A 130 11.15 3.78 -11.46
N PRO A 131 12.30 3.10 -11.34
CA PRO A 131 12.59 2.23 -10.22
C PRO A 131 12.76 3.04 -8.93
N ILE A 132 12.38 2.44 -7.82
CA ILE A 132 12.55 3.00 -6.48
C ILE A 132 13.09 1.93 -5.54
N GLY A 133 13.95 2.35 -4.61
CA GLY A 133 14.45 1.51 -3.52
C GLY A 133 13.52 1.52 -2.30
N TRP A 134 13.88 0.69 -1.33
CA TRP A 134 13.10 0.44 -0.11
C TRP A 134 12.76 1.70 0.69
N GLU A 135 13.75 2.56 0.95
CA GLU A 135 13.53 3.78 1.76
C GLU A 135 12.53 4.73 1.10
N LYS A 136 12.58 4.87 -0.22
CA LYS A 136 11.63 5.72 -0.96
C LYS A 136 10.22 5.10 -0.96
N LEU A 137 10.13 3.77 -1.02
CA LEU A 137 8.85 3.07 -0.92
C LEU A 137 8.19 3.33 0.45
N LEU A 138 8.97 3.30 1.53
CA LEU A 138 8.49 3.61 2.87
C LEU A 138 8.00 5.06 2.99
N GLU A 139 8.78 6.03 2.49
CA GLU A 139 8.40 7.45 2.47
C GLU A 139 7.08 7.66 1.72
N GLU A 140 6.95 7.11 0.52
CA GLU A 140 5.74 7.26 -0.29
C GLU A 140 4.54 6.53 0.30
N SER A 141 4.74 5.41 1.00
CA SER A 141 3.66 4.73 1.72
C SER A 141 3.00 5.67 2.75
N GLN A 142 3.79 6.45 3.49
CA GLN A 142 3.26 7.40 4.47
C GLN A 142 2.52 8.56 3.80
N ALA A 143 3.01 9.06 2.66
CA ALA A 143 2.29 10.05 1.87
C ALA A 143 0.93 9.50 1.38
N TRP A 144 0.87 8.23 0.99
CA TRP A 144 -0.40 7.58 0.61
C TRP A 144 -1.37 7.40 1.78
N ILE A 145 -0.89 7.19 3.02
CA ILE A 145 -1.76 7.26 4.21
C ILE A 145 -2.39 8.65 4.33
N GLN A 146 -1.64 9.73 4.08
CA GLN A 146 -2.19 11.08 4.10
C GLN A 146 -3.24 11.29 2.99
N VAL A 147 -3.03 10.70 1.80
CA VAL A 147 -4.05 10.70 0.73
C VAL A 147 -5.32 9.99 1.20
N ARG A 148 -5.20 8.76 1.75
CA ARG A 148 -6.34 8.00 2.27
C ARG A 148 -7.06 8.76 3.38
N HIS A 149 -6.34 9.39 4.30
CA HIS A 149 -6.90 10.24 5.35
C HIS A 149 -7.74 11.38 4.76
N CYS A 150 -7.19 12.15 3.81
CA CYS A 150 -7.90 13.25 3.17
C CYS A 150 -9.19 12.80 2.48
N LEU A 151 -9.14 11.67 1.76
CA LEU A 151 -10.30 11.10 1.05
C LEU A 151 -11.37 10.61 2.05
N SER A 152 -10.95 9.88 3.09
CA SER A 152 -11.88 9.25 4.05
C SER A 152 -12.63 10.28 4.91
N HIS A 153 -12.01 11.43 5.19
CA HIS A 153 -12.63 12.52 5.92
C HIS A 153 -13.30 13.56 5.02
N GLY A 154 -13.31 13.37 3.70
CA GLY A 154 -13.91 14.31 2.76
C GLY A 154 -13.20 15.67 2.68
N LEU A 155 -11.91 15.74 3.06
CA LEU A 155 -11.10 16.95 2.94
C LEU A 155 -10.78 17.28 1.48
N THR A 156 -10.71 16.24 0.65
CA THR A 156 -10.63 16.31 -0.82
C THR A 156 -11.49 15.21 -1.43
N SER A 157 -12.01 15.43 -2.63
CA SER A 157 -12.75 14.39 -3.35
C SER A 157 -11.82 13.41 -4.07
N GLY A 158 -10.63 13.88 -4.48
CA GLY A 158 -9.72 13.13 -5.34
C GLY A 158 -10.21 12.98 -6.78
N TRP A 159 -11.44 13.44 -7.09
CA TRP A 159 -12.05 13.36 -8.41
C TRP A 159 -11.45 14.36 -9.39
N SER A 160 -11.03 15.52 -8.89
CA SER A 160 -10.58 16.63 -9.72
C SER A 160 -9.25 17.19 -9.25
N THR A 161 -8.82 18.28 -9.89
CA THR A 161 -7.64 19.02 -9.48
C THR A 161 -7.97 19.92 -8.30
N GLU A 162 -7.42 19.60 -7.13
CA GLU A 162 -7.80 20.20 -5.84
C GLU A 162 -6.56 20.66 -5.06
N ARG A 163 -6.74 21.49 -4.03
CA ARG A 163 -5.68 21.75 -3.05
C ARG A 163 -5.75 20.68 -1.99
N TRP A 164 -4.62 20.02 -1.73
CA TRP A 164 -4.54 18.98 -0.73
C TRP A 164 -4.02 19.56 0.59
N PRO A 165 -4.69 19.30 1.73
CA PRO A 165 -4.23 19.74 3.04
C PRO A 165 -2.82 19.25 3.37
N GLY A 166 -2.18 19.94 4.33
CA GLY A 166 -0.95 19.42 4.95
C GLY A 166 -1.22 18.16 5.78
N PRO A 167 -0.16 17.46 6.22
CA PRO A 167 -0.29 16.19 6.90
C PRO A 167 -1.05 16.34 8.23
N ALA A 168 -1.87 15.35 8.57
CA ALA A 168 -2.46 15.22 9.88
C ALA A 168 -1.39 14.68 10.85
N THR A 169 -0.97 15.50 11.82
CA THR A 169 0.03 15.08 12.81
C THR A 169 -0.64 14.55 14.06
N LYS A 170 -0.31 13.32 14.47
CA LYS A 170 -0.42 12.92 15.87
C LYS A 170 0.75 13.56 16.62
N GLY A 171 0.51 14.62 17.40
CA GLY A 171 1.53 15.19 18.30
C GLY A 171 2.29 16.43 17.79
N GLY A 172 1.78 17.16 16.80
CA GLY A 172 2.20 18.55 16.57
C GLY A 172 3.44 18.80 15.71
N ASN A 173 4.32 17.82 15.47
CA ASN A 173 5.51 18.04 14.64
C ASN A 173 5.24 17.76 13.14
N LYS A 174 4.98 18.83 12.37
CA LYS A 174 4.60 18.77 10.94
C LYS A 174 5.75 18.45 9.98
N SER A 175 6.99 18.47 10.46
CA SER A 175 8.20 18.38 9.62
C SER A 175 8.62 16.95 9.25
N GLU A 176 8.09 15.92 9.91
CA GLU A 176 8.54 14.53 9.72
C GLU A 176 7.56 13.65 8.93
N VAL A 177 6.32 14.11 8.69
CA VAL A 177 5.30 13.32 7.99
C VAL A 177 5.22 13.77 6.52
N PRO A 178 5.47 12.88 5.55
CA PRO A 178 5.33 13.17 4.12
C PRO A 178 3.95 13.73 3.76
N TRP A 179 3.90 14.74 2.89
CA TRP A 179 2.63 15.35 2.50
C TRP A 179 1.92 14.52 1.44
N ALA A 180 0.59 14.49 1.46
CA ALA A 180 -0.21 13.85 0.41
C ALA A 180 0.18 14.32 -1.00
N LYS A 181 0.53 15.60 -1.16
CA LYS A 181 0.93 16.19 -2.45
C LYS A 181 2.16 15.54 -3.10
N GLU A 182 3.02 14.88 -2.32
CA GLU A 182 4.30 14.33 -2.80
C GLU A 182 4.12 13.12 -3.73
N VAL A 183 3.02 12.40 -3.58
CA VAL A 183 2.67 11.24 -4.43
C VAL A 183 1.60 11.56 -5.48
N LEU A 184 1.15 12.81 -5.53
CA LEU A 184 0.09 13.26 -6.44
C LEU A 184 0.66 14.01 -7.64
N ARG A 185 -0.12 14.08 -8.72
CA ARG A 185 0.26 14.83 -9.90
C ARG A 185 0.20 16.34 -9.59
N PRO A 186 1.30 17.10 -9.73
CA PRO A 186 1.26 18.53 -9.55
C PRO A 186 0.53 19.21 -10.73
N MET A 187 -0.25 20.24 -10.41
CA MET A 187 -1.05 21.02 -11.34
C MET A 187 -0.81 22.52 -11.11
N ARG A 188 -1.23 23.36 -12.07
CA ARG A 188 -1.07 24.81 -11.96
C ARG A 188 -1.76 25.36 -10.70
N GLY A 189 -1.18 26.42 -10.13
CA GLY A 189 -1.75 27.13 -8.98
C GLY A 189 -1.65 26.38 -7.65
N GLY A 190 -0.65 25.49 -7.50
CA GLY A 190 -0.40 24.73 -6.26
C GLY A 190 -1.43 23.62 -6.00
N LYS A 191 -2.22 23.26 -7.01
CA LYS A 191 -3.18 22.16 -6.94
C LYS A 191 -2.52 20.84 -7.30
N HIS A 192 -3.12 19.74 -6.88
CA HIS A 192 -2.68 18.39 -7.20
C HIS A 192 -3.87 17.52 -7.60
N SER A 193 -3.62 16.52 -8.43
CA SER A 193 -4.64 15.60 -8.93
C SER A 193 -4.24 14.17 -8.62
N LEU A 194 -5.17 13.43 -8.02
CA LEU A 194 -5.10 11.99 -7.96
C LEU A 194 -5.55 11.44 -9.32
N VAL A 195 -4.65 10.74 -10.00
CA VAL A 195 -4.95 10.12 -11.30
C VAL A 195 -4.69 8.62 -11.24
N ILE A 196 -5.19 7.89 -12.23
CA ILE A 196 -5.06 6.44 -12.29
C ILE A 196 -3.59 5.95 -12.17
N HIS A 197 -2.63 6.68 -12.74
CA HIS A 197 -1.21 6.34 -12.64
C HIS A 197 -0.72 6.38 -11.18
N GLY A 198 -1.15 7.38 -10.41
CA GLY A 198 -0.86 7.46 -8.97
C GLY A 198 -1.53 6.34 -8.19
N ALA A 199 -2.80 6.02 -8.50
CA ALA A 199 -3.50 4.90 -7.86
C ALA A 199 -2.82 3.55 -8.14
N ILE A 200 -2.28 3.33 -9.34
CA ILE A 200 -1.47 2.15 -9.66
C ILE A 200 -0.17 2.16 -8.82
N SER A 201 0.54 3.27 -8.74
CA SER A 201 1.75 3.36 -7.89
C SER A 201 1.46 3.05 -6.42
N CYS A 202 0.34 3.57 -5.88
CA CYS A 202 -0.13 3.25 -4.54
C CYS A 202 -0.31 1.73 -4.35
N ALA A 203 -1.02 1.08 -5.28
CA ALA A 203 -1.25 -0.36 -5.27
C ALA A 203 0.05 -1.17 -5.27
N ARG A 204 1.01 -0.78 -6.12
CA ARG A 204 2.32 -1.43 -6.21
C ARG A 204 3.15 -1.26 -4.93
N ILE A 205 3.18 -0.07 -4.34
CA ILE A 205 3.86 0.21 -3.06
C ILE A 205 3.37 -0.74 -1.97
N TYR A 206 2.06 -0.79 -1.74
CA TYR A 206 1.49 -1.59 -0.65
C TYR A 206 1.59 -3.09 -0.90
N ARG A 207 1.45 -3.53 -2.15
CA ARG A 207 1.69 -4.92 -2.53
C ARG A 207 3.16 -5.31 -2.30
N ALA A 208 4.10 -4.58 -2.86
CA ALA A 208 5.52 -4.92 -2.80
C ALA A 208 6.06 -4.84 -1.36
N GLY A 209 5.64 -3.83 -0.61
CA GLY A 209 5.96 -3.72 0.81
C GLY A 209 5.39 -4.85 1.66
N ALA A 210 4.14 -5.28 1.39
CA ALA A 210 3.54 -6.43 2.05
C ALA A 210 4.31 -7.73 1.75
N VAL A 211 4.62 -7.99 0.47
CA VAL A 211 5.40 -9.16 0.03
C VAL A 211 6.75 -9.19 0.74
N HIS A 212 7.51 -8.10 0.65
CA HIS A 212 8.87 -8.02 1.20
C HIS A 212 8.91 -8.29 2.70
N LEU A 213 8.04 -7.62 3.47
CA LEU A 213 8.01 -7.76 4.92
C LEU A 213 7.49 -9.13 5.37
N ALA A 214 6.47 -9.65 4.70
CA ALA A 214 5.87 -10.91 5.08
C ALA A 214 6.74 -12.11 4.72
N ASP A 215 7.43 -12.09 3.57
CA ASP A 215 8.35 -13.16 3.18
C ASP A 215 9.54 -13.24 4.14
N LEU A 216 10.09 -12.09 4.57
CA LEU A 216 11.15 -12.05 5.57
C LEU A 216 10.72 -12.67 6.90
N VAL A 217 9.52 -12.35 7.38
CA VAL A 217 9.00 -12.94 8.63
C VAL A 217 8.67 -14.42 8.47
N ALA A 218 8.09 -14.82 7.32
CA ALA A 218 7.77 -16.21 7.03
C ALA A 218 9.04 -17.07 7.02
N GLU A 219 10.13 -16.59 6.42
CA GLU A 219 11.42 -17.28 6.44
C GLU A 219 11.92 -17.52 7.87
N GLU A 220 11.87 -16.51 8.74
CA GLU A 220 12.33 -16.62 10.14
C GLU A 220 11.54 -17.66 10.95
N ILE A 221 10.26 -17.88 10.62
CA ILE A 221 9.42 -18.89 11.28
C ILE A 221 9.30 -20.21 10.49
N GLY A 222 10.13 -20.40 9.45
CA GLY A 222 10.19 -21.63 8.66
C GLY A 222 8.98 -21.88 7.76
N GLN A 223 8.26 -20.83 7.38
CA GLN A 223 7.09 -20.84 6.50
C GLN A 223 7.45 -20.36 5.09
N LYS A 224 6.59 -20.66 4.11
CA LYS A 224 6.67 -20.12 2.75
C LYS A 224 5.32 -19.56 2.34
N LEU A 225 5.34 -18.41 1.67
CA LEU A 225 4.14 -17.74 1.18
C LEU A 225 4.07 -17.82 -0.35
N SER A 226 2.85 -17.86 -0.87
CA SER A 226 2.56 -17.77 -2.28
C SER A 226 1.73 -16.52 -2.56
N TRP A 227 2.24 -15.67 -3.45
CA TRP A 227 1.62 -14.40 -3.83
C TRP A 227 0.92 -14.45 -5.19
N ASN A 228 0.77 -15.63 -5.78
CA ASN A 228 0.24 -15.84 -7.12
C ASN A 228 -1.21 -15.34 -7.31
N LYS A 229 -2.00 -15.29 -6.24
CA LYS A 229 -3.37 -14.75 -6.26
C LYS A 229 -3.43 -13.24 -6.05
N VAL A 230 -2.34 -12.61 -5.63
CA VAL A 230 -2.31 -11.16 -5.33
C VAL A 230 -2.13 -10.37 -6.63
N PRO A 231 -3.09 -9.51 -7.01
CA PRO A 231 -3.03 -8.76 -8.27
C PRO A 231 -1.77 -7.91 -8.40
N GLU A 232 -1.20 -7.80 -9.61
CA GLU A 232 0.09 -7.12 -9.83
C GLU A 232 0.00 -5.61 -10.10
N PHE A 233 -1.20 -5.09 -10.39
CA PHE A 233 -1.43 -3.68 -10.74
C PHE A 233 -0.45 -3.16 -11.80
N PRO A 234 -0.57 -3.62 -13.06
CA PRO A 234 0.39 -3.28 -14.10
C PRO A 234 0.31 -1.81 -14.51
N LEU A 235 1.48 -1.16 -14.59
CA LEU A 235 1.66 0.23 -15.04
C LEU A 235 1.03 0.48 -16.43
N GLY A 236 1.07 -0.54 -17.30
CA GLY A 236 0.28 -0.70 -18.52
C GLY A 236 1.01 -0.41 -19.83
N PRO A 237 0.56 -0.98 -20.96
CA PRO A 237 0.08 -2.36 -21.15
C PRO A 237 1.24 -3.30 -21.54
N GLU A 238 1.18 -4.60 -21.22
CA GLU A 238 1.71 -5.56 -22.18
C GLU A 238 0.80 -5.47 -23.43
N PRO A 239 1.36 -5.35 -24.64
CA PRO A 239 0.57 -5.22 -25.85
C PRO A 239 -0.35 -6.45 -26.00
N LYS A 240 -1.66 -6.19 -26.14
CA LYS A 240 -2.59 -7.23 -26.64
C LYS A 240 -2.11 -7.62 -28.05
N LYS A 241 -1.73 -8.88 -28.23
CA LYS A 241 -1.62 -9.51 -29.55
C LYS A 241 -2.98 -9.59 -30.21
#